data_AF-A0A2H5YPB0-F1
#
_entry.id   AF-A0A2H5YPB0-F1
#
_cell.length_a   1.000
_cell.length_b   1.000
_cell.length_c   1.000
_cell.angle_alpha   90.00
_cell.angle_beta   90.00
_cell.angle_gamma   90.00
#
_symmetry.space_group_name_H-M   'P 1'
#
loop_
_entity.id
_entity.type
_entity.pdbx_description
1 polymer ?
#
loop_
_entity_poly.entity_id
_entity_poly.type
_entity_poly.pdbx_seq_one_letter_code
_entity_poly.pdbx_strand_id
1 'polypeptide(L)'
;MDTTITQATIERLESVVPVETWRRLAEKAHRQGLHAFRLNDDARTWAVTSHSQPGTAYEVTILDGDLLCSCPGSAYYPYCKHRALVLDELGLLGEFPDRPERRMRSGHRARARAAQAHPAREPSPASG
;
A
#
# COMPACT_ATOMS: atom_id res chain seq x y z
N MET A 1 16.27 -21.55 2.76
CA MET A 1 15.46 -20.55 3.50
C MET A 1 15.29 -21.09 4.90
N ASP A 2 15.67 -20.30 5.92
CA ASP A 2 15.58 -20.72 7.32
C ASP A 2 14.12 -20.62 7.78
N THR A 3 13.40 -21.74 7.66
CA THR A 3 11.94 -21.86 7.83
C THR A 3 11.48 -21.52 9.26
N THR A 4 12.42 -21.51 10.20
CA THR A 4 12.16 -21.21 11.62
C THR A 4 11.93 -19.72 11.85
N ILE A 5 12.65 -18.85 11.12
CA ILE A 5 12.53 -17.40 11.23
C ILE A 5 11.13 -16.96 10.78
N THR A 6 10.62 -17.61 9.73
CA THR A 6 9.38 -17.21 9.04
C THR A 6 8.13 -17.46 9.87
N GLN A 7 8.04 -18.56 10.62
CA GLN A 7 6.85 -18.90 11.38
C GLN A 7 6.70 -18.03 12.65
N ALA A 8 7.78 -17.87 13.43
CA ALA A 8 7.75 -17.05 14.65
C ALA A 8 7.43 -15.58 14.35
N THR A 9 7.89 -15.07 13.21
CA THR A 9 7.57 -13.71 12.74
C THR A 9 6.08 -13.56 12.43
N ILE A 10 5.47 -14.49 11.71
CA ILE A 10 4.03 -14.41 11.38
C ILE A 10 3.17 -14.46 12.66
N GLU A 11 3.43 -15.42 13.54
CA GLU A 11 2.64 -15.60 14.78
C GLU A 11 2.64 -14.34 15.65
N ARG A 12 3.79 -13.66 15.80
CA ARG A 12 3.84 -12.38 16.52
C ARG A 12 3.16 -11.24 15.78
N LEU A 13 3.34 -11.15 14.46
CA LEU A 13 2.76 -10.05 13.69
C LEU A 13 1.23 -10.09 13.73
N GLU A 14 0.64 -11.27 13.58
CA GLU A 14 -0.81 -11.47 13.63
C GLU A 14 -1.40 -11.13 14.99
N SER A 15 -0.63 -11.32 16.07
CA SER A 15 -1.07 -10.96 17.43
C SER A 15 -1.30 -9.47 17.64
N VAL A 16 -0.64 -8.62 16.83
CA VAL A 16 -0.68 -7.15 16.97
C VAL A 16 -1.43 -6.47 15.81
N VAL A 17 -1.24 -6.96 14.58
CA VAL A 17 -1.78 -6.34 13.37
C VAL A 17 -2.31 -7.43 12.43
N PRO A 18 -3.60 -7.38 12.03
CA PRO A 18 -4.17 -8.38 11.12
C PRO A 18 -3.40 -8.47 9.79
N VAL A 19 -3.23 -9.69 9.25
CA VAL A 19 -2.54 -9.94 7.95
C VAL A 19 -3.09 -9.07 6.83
N GLU A 20 -4.40 -8.88 6.79
CA GLU A 20 -5.07 -8.06 5.77
C GLU A 20 -4.57 -6.60 5.77
N THR A 21 -4.22 -6.05 6.94
CA THR A 21 -3.64 -4.70 7.05
C THR A 21 -2.26 -4.67 6.42
N TRP A 22 -1.44 -5.69 6.68
CA TRP A 22 -0.12 -5.83 6.07
C TRP A 22 -0.21 -5.94 4.55
N ARG A 23 -1.12 -6.77 4.03
CA ARG A 23 -1.36 -6.90 2.59
C ARG A 23 -1.70 -5.57 1.93
N ARG A 24 -2.65 -4.83 2.48
CA ARG A 24 -3.04 -3.50 1.93
C ARG A 24 -1.88 -2.52 1.92
N LEU A 25 -0.98 -2.60 2.90
CA LEU A 25 0.21 -1.76 2.97
C LEU A 25 1.28 -2.17 1.96
N ALA A 26 1.47 -3.48 1.75
CA ALA A 26 2.36 -4.01 0.72
C ALA A 26 1.89 -3.59 -0.68
N GLU A 27 0.61 -3.77 -0.99
CA GLU A 27 0.03 -3.27 -2.25
C GLU A 27 0.22 -1.76 -2.41
N LYS A 28 0.06 -0.99 -1.33
CA LYS A 28 0.29 0.46 -1.37
C LYS A 28 1.76 0.78 -1.62
N ALA A 29 2.69 0.01 -1.06
CA ALA A 29 4.12 0.15 -1.31
C ALA A 29 4.45 -0.08 -2.79
N HIS A 30 3.95 -1.19 -3.36
CA HIS A 30 4.08 -1.52 -4.78
C HIS A 30 3.52 -0.42 -5.69
N ARG A 31 2.28 0.03 -5.44
CA ARG A 31 1.65 1.13 -6.21
C ARG A 31 2.44 2.44 -6.15
N GLN A 32 3.25 2.63 -5.11
CA GLN A 32 4.06 3.83 -4.93
C GLN A 32 5.51 3.66 -5.41
N GLY A 33 5.85 2.51 -5.99
CA GLY A 33 7.18 2.22 -6.52
C GLY A 33 8.25 2.06 -5.44
N LEU A 34 7.89 1.57 -4.26
CA LEU A 34 8.88 1.20 -3.26
C LEU A 34 9.58 -0.10 -3.70
N HIS A 35 10.86 -0.19 -3.38
CA HIS A 35 11.69 -1.37 -3.66
C HIS A 35 12.39 -1.81 -2.38
N ALA A 36 12.50 -3.12 -2.20
CA ALA A 36 13.22 -3.74 -1.09
C ALA A 36 14.43 -4.51 -1.64
N PHE A 37 15.57 -4.32 -0.99
CA PHE A 37 16.84 -4.94 -1.37
C PHE A 37 17.43 -5.65 -0.16
N ARG A 38 17.87 -6.90 -0.33
CA ARG A 38 18.62 -7.60 0.72
C ARG A 38 20.00 -6.98 0.87
N LEU A 39 20.42 -6.75 2.11
CA LEU A 39 21.76 -6.26 2.40
C LEU A 39 22.69 -7.46 2.59
N ASN A 40 23.78 -7.49 1.82
CA ASN A 40 24.82 -8.53 1.90
C ASN A 40 24.28 -9.98 1.73
N ASP A 41 23.18 -10.13 0.98
CA ASP A 41 22.44 -11.40 0.85
C ASP A 41 21.93 -11.99 2.18
N ASP A 42 21.90 -11.18 3.24
CA ASP A 42 21.28 -11.54 4.52
C ASP A 42 19.76 -11.51 4.39
N ALA A 43 19.12 -12.64 4.68
CA ALA A 43 17.66 -12.75 4.68
C ALA A 43 16.99 -11.92 5.80
N ARG A 44 17.74 -11.53 6.83
CA ARG A 44 17.24 -10.78 7.98
C ARG A 44 17.30 -9.27 7.80
N THR A 45 18.15 -8.77 6.91
CA THR A 45 18.45 -7.33 6.83
C THR A 45 18.16 -6.79 5.43
N TRP A 46 17.31 -5.76 5.37
CA TRP A 46 16.79 -5.21 4.13
C TRP A 46 16.90 -3.69 4.11
N ALA A 47 17.18 -3.12 2.94
CA ALA A 47 17.00 -1.70 2.67
C ALA A 47 15.75 -1.48 1.82
N VAL A 48 14.88 -0.58 2.24
CA VAL A 48 13.60 -0.29 1.56
C VAL A 48 13.51 1.18 1.19
N THR A 49 13.27 1.48 -0.08
CA THR A 49 13.20 2.86 -0.57
C THR A 49 12.00 3.63 -0.03
N SER A 50 12.11 4.95 0.03
CA SER A 50 11.05 5.86 0.45
C SER A 50 10.40 6.55 -0.74
N HIS A 51 9.07 6.50 -0.82
CA HIS A 51 8.31 7.30 -1.79
C HIS A 51 8.27 8.80 -1.43
N SER A 52 8.16 9.13 -0.14
CA SER A 52 7.97 10.51 0.32
C SER A 52 9.30 11.27 0.50
N GLN A 53 10.43 10.56 0.54
CA GLN A 53 11.76 11.15 0.67
C GLN A 53 12.66 10.55 -0.41
N PRO A 54 12.72 11.16 -1.61
CA PRO A 54 13.56 10.67 -2.70
C PRO A 54 15.03 10.57 -2.26
N GLY A 55 15.70 9.48 -2.66
CA GLY A 55 17.09 9.22 -2.28
C GLY A 55 17.28 8.61 -0.89
N THR A 56 16.22 8.47 -0.10
CA THR A 56 16.26 7.82 1.22
C THR A 56 15.82 6.36 1.14
N ALA A 57 16.55 5.49 1.83
CA ALA A 57 16.12 4.14 2.15
C ALA A 57 16.12 3.93 3.67
N TYR A 58 15.20 3.11 4.14
CA TYR A 58 15.11 2.71 5.54
C TYR A 58 15.50 1.25 5.69
N GLU A 59 16.20 0.95 6.77
CA GLU A 59 16.56 -0.41 7.13
C GLU A 59 15.34 -1.10 7.74
N VAL A 60 15.14 -2.37 7.37
CA VAL A 60 14.19 -3.28 7.97
C VAL A 60 14.93 -4.54 8.38
N THR A 61 14.84 -4.90 9.65
CA THR A 61 15.63 -5.97 10.25
C THR A 61 14.73 -6.94 11.00
N ILE A 62 14.91 -8.23 10.75
CA ILE A 62 14.20 -9.31 11.43
C ILE A 62 15.07 -9.77 12.60
N LEU A 63 14.62 -9.50 13.83
CA LEU A 63 15.33 -9.87 15.04
C LEU A 63 14.39 -10.64 15.98
N ASP A 64 14.74 -11.91 16.25
CA ASP A 64 14.01 -12.79 17.17
C ASP A 64 12.51 -12.92 16.93
N GLY A 65 12.04 -12.74 15.69
CA GLY A 65 10.63 -12.75 15.33
C GLY A 65 10.01 -11.35 15.18
N ASP A 66 10.68 -10.31 15.68
CA ASP A 66 10.24 -8.94 15.53
C ASP A 66 10.75 -8.34 14.22
N LEU A 67 9.91 -7.48 13.62
CA LEU A 67 10.24 -6.77 12.40
C LEU A 67 10.51 -5.30 12.71
N LEU A 68 11.78 -4.93 12.81
CA LEU A 68 12.22 -3.58 13.13
C LEU A 68 12.33 -2.75 11.85
N CYS A 69 12.07 -1.46 11.94
CA CYS A 69 12.22 -0.56 10.78
C CYS A 69 12.72 0.80 11.25
N SER A 70 13.68 1.38 10.54
CA SER A 70 14.25 2.69 10.89
C SER A 70 13.44 3.89 10.40
N CYS A 71 12.29 3.69 9.73
CA CYS A 71 11.48 4.81 9.26
C CYS A 71 10.81 5.56 10.42
N PRO A 72 10.63 6.89 10.36
CA PRO A 72 10.04 7.65 11.47
C PRO A 72 8.66 7.14 11.93
N GLY A 73 7.84 6.61 11.02
CA GLY A 73 6.53 6.07 11.35
C GLY A 73 6.55 4.84 12.26
N SER A 74 7.66 4.08 12.28
CA SER A 74 7.76 2.87 13.10
C SER A 74 7.88 3.16 14.59
N ALA A 75 8.27 4.38 14.96
CA ALA A 75 8.31 4.84 16.36
C ALA A 75 6.91 5.05 16.95
N TYR A 76 5.90 5.24 16.10
CA TYR A 76 4.53 5.58 16.52
C TYR A 76 3.52 4.47 16.24
N TYR A 77 3.80 3.62 15.26
CA TYR A 77 2.86 2.58 14.80
C TYR A 77 3.54 1.21 14.75
N PRO A 78 2.81 0.13 15.10
CA PRO A 78 3.33 -1.22 14.99
C PRO A 78 3.52 -1.67 13.52
N TYR A 79 2.98 -0.94 12.56
CA TYR A 79 3.07 -1.23 11.13
C TYR A 79 3.56 -0.04 10.31
N CYS A 80 4.19 -0.34 9.19
CA CYS A 80 4.51 0.63 8.14
C CYS A 80 4.58 -0.07 6.78
N LYS A 81 4.58 0.73 5.69
CA LYS A 81 4.70 0.19 4.32
C LYS A 81 6.02 -0.54 4.08
N HIS A 82 7.11 -0.11 4.70
CA HIS A 82 8.44 -0.73 4.51
C HIS A 82 8.47 -2.14 5.09
N ARG A 83 7.96 -2.31 6.32
CA ARG A 83 7.76 -3.62 6.96
C ARG A 83 6.86 -4.51 6.12
N ALA A 84 5.72 -3.98 5.68
CA ALA A 84 4.77 -4.72 4.85
C ALA A 84 5.39 -5.24 3.56
N LEU A 85 6.21 -4.42 2.88
CA LEU A 85 6.89 -4.83 1.66
C LEU A 85 7.89 -5.97 1.92
N VAL A 86 8.67 -5.90 3.00
CA VAL A 86 9.61 -6.99 3.33
C VAL A 86 8.89 -8.29 3.64
N LEU A 87 7.74 -8.24 4.33
CA LEU A 87 6.93 -9.44 4.57
C LEU A 87 6.42 -10.07 3.27
N ASP A 88 6.05 -9.24 2.30
CA ASP A 88 5.62 -9.67 0.97
C ASP A 88 6.77 -10.32 0.19
N GLU A 89 7.96 -9.71 0.18
CA GLU A 89 9.17 -10.26 -0.45
C GLU A 89 9.64 -11.58 0.17
N LEU A 90 9.31 -11.80 1.45
CA LEU A 90 9.56 -13.05 2.16
C LEU A 90 8.46 -14.11 1.91
N GLY A 91 7.38 -13.76 1.22
CA GLY A 91 6.24 -14.64 0.98
C GLY A 91 5.37 -14.90 2.22
N LEU A 92 5.49 -14.07 3.26
CA LEU A 92 4.87 -14.32 4.58
C LEU A 92 3.44 -13.81 4.68
N LEU A 93 2.96 -13.05 3.68
CA LEU A 93 1.59 -12.56 3.65
C LEU A 93 0.60 -13.57 3.02
N GLY A 94 1.09 -14.75 2.63
CA GLY A 94 0.33 -15.80 1.92
C GLY A 94 -0.05 -15.41 0.49
N GLU A 95 -0.48 -16.38 -0.30
CA GLU A 95 -1.09 -16.10 -1.61
C GLU A 95 -2.47 -15.46 -1.42
N PHE A 96 -2.85 -14.55 -2.32
CA PHE A 96 -4.23 -14.08 -2.39
C PHE A 96 -5.13 -15.32 -2.59
N PRO A 97 -6.11 -15.62 -1.73
CA PRO A 97 -7.24 -16.38 -2.25
C PRO A 97 -7.76 -15.56 -3.42
N ASP A 98 -7.85 -16.18 -4.60
CA ASP A 98 -8.38 -15.59 -5.82
C ASP A 98 -9.53 -14.66 -5.42
N ARG A 99 -9.32 -13.36 -5.66
CA ARG A 99 -10.28 -12.33 -5.29
C ARG A 99 -11.63 -12.83 -5.80
N PRO A 100 -12.63 -13.12 -4.93
CA PRO A 100 -13.90 -13.61 -5.44
C PRO A 100 -14.38 -12.57 -6.44
N GLU A 101 -14.59 -13.02 -7.69
CA GLU A 101 -14.99 -12.18 -8.80
C GLU A 101 -15.96 -11.15 -8.27
N ARG A 102 -15.57 -9.88 -8.40
CA ARG A 102 -16.37 -8.75 -7.96
C ARG A 102 -17.71 -8.89 -8.66
N ARG A 103 -18.71 -9.50 -8.00
CA ARG A 103 -20.04 -9.70 -8.55
C ARG A 103 -20.45 -8.38 -9.15
N MET A 104 -20.51 -8.38 -10.48
CA MET A 104 -20.85 -7.25 -11.29
C MET A 104 -22.24 -6.83 -10.83
N ARG A 105 -22.30 -5.83 -9.94
CA ARG A 105 -23.55 -5.13 -9.64
C ARG A 105 -23.91 -4.41 -10.92
N SER A 106 -24.68 -5.08 -11.76
CA SER A 106 -25.52 -4.48 -12.78
C SER A 106 -26.42 -3.47 -12.08
N GLY A 107 -25.99 -2.21 -12.09
CA GLY A 107 -26.68 -1.11 -11.48
C GLY A 107 -26.34 0.15 -12.25
N HIS A 108 -27.04 0.34 -13.37
CA HIS A 108 -27.08 1.58 -14.13
C HIS A 108 -27.14 2.80 -13.20
N ARG A 109 -26.08 3.62 -13.21
CA ARG A 109 -26.23 5.07 -13.03
C ARG A 109 -25.80 5.74 -14.32
N ALA A 110 -26.82 6.02 -15.12
CA ALA A 110 -26.72 6.83 -16.31
C ALA A 110 -26.04 8.16 -15.99
N ARG A 111 -25.03 8.51 -16.79
CA ARG A 111 -24.48 9.85 -16.87
C ARG A 111 -25.56 10.74 -17.49
N ALA A 112 -26.19 11.59 -16.69
CA ALA A 112 -26.94 12.74 -17.22
C ALA A 112 -25.96 13.91 -17.37
N ARG A 113 -25.42 14.08 -18.59
CA ARG A 113 -24.88 15.36 -19.05
C ARG A 113 -26.08 16.28 -19.27
N ALA A 114 -26.22 17.33 -18.47
CA ALA A 114 -27.07 18.46 -18.81
C ALA A 114 -26.17 19.61 -19.28
N ALA A 115 -26.02 19.70 -20.61
CA ALA A 115 -25.61 20.92 -21.26
C ALA A 115 -26.73 21.95 -21.08
N GLN A 116 -26.43 23.11 -20.50
CA GLN A 116 -27.30 24.27 -20.64
C GLN A 116 -26.56 25.26 -21.54
N ALA A 117 -26.98 25.23 -22.81
CA ALA A 117 -26.66 26.21 -23.81
C ALA A 117 -27.39 27.53 -23.48
N HIS A 118 -26.67 28.63 -23.63
CA HIS A 118 -27.21 29.98 -23.70
C HIS A 118 -28.23 30.09 -24.85
N PRO A 119 -29.40 30.71 -24.63
CA PRO A 119 -30.14 31.34 -25.72
C PRO A 119 -29.73 32.81 -25.85
N ALA A 120 -29.24 33.16 -27.04
CA ALA A 120 -29.23 34.53 -27.53
C ALA A 120 -30.68 34.98 -27.78
N ARG A 121 -31.04 36.16 -27.29
CA ARG A 121 -32.15 36.95 -27.83
C ARG A 121 -31.62 38.34 -28.19
N GLU A 122 -31.83 38.66 -29.46
CA GLU A 122 -31.50 39.88 -30.18
C GLU A 122 -32.25 41.14 -29.68
N PRO A 123 -31.87 42.35 -30.17
CA PRO A 123 -32.06 43.64 -29.47
C PRO A 123 -33.24 44.47 -29.99
N SER A 124 -33.68 45.47 -29.19
CA SER A 124 -34.25 46.78 -29.60
C SER A 124 -34.96 47.50 -28.44
N PRO A 125 -35.25 48.81 -28.53
CA PRO A 125 -34.42 49.91 -29.03
C PRO A 125 -34.33 51.07 -28.00
N ALA A 126 -33.54 52.08 -28.34
CA ALA A 126 -33.46 53.37 -27.66
C ALA A 126 -34.79 54.13 -27.63
N SER A 127 -35.00 54.99 -26.63
CA SER A 127 -35.39 56.41 -26.77
C SER A 127 -35.74 57.02 -25.40
N GLY A 128 -35.23 58.22 -25.11
CA GLY A 128 -35.68 59.07 -24.02
C GLY A 128 -34.55 59.85 -23.36
#